data_AF-A0A963LEG7-F1
#
_entry.id   AF-A0A963LEG7-F1
#
_cell.length_a   1.000
_cell.length_b   1.000
_cell.length_c   1.000
_cell.angle_alpha   90.00
_cell.angle_beta   90.00
_cell.angle_gamma   90.00
#
_symmetry.space_group_name_H-M   'P 1'
#
loop_
_entity.id
_entity.type
_entity.pdbx_description
1 polymer ?
#
loop_
_entity_poly.entity_id
_entity_poly.type
_entity_poly.pdbx_seq_one_letter_code
_entity_poly.pdbx_strand_id
1 'polypeptide(L)' 'LLALRDEGCAVLVVSEELDELFEICDRMVVIAQGKVSPSVPTAQATIEMIGEWMSGLWDKPAAGASASKEVSHA' A
#
# COMPACT_ATOMS: atom_id res chain seq x y z
N LEU A 1 -6.38 13.68 15.65
CA LEU A 1 -5.51 13.55 14.46
C LEU A 1 -5.96 14.49 13.34
N LEU A 2 -7.23 14.43 12.93
CA LEU A 2 -7.79 15.32 11.90
C LEU A 2 -7.62 16.81 12.23
N ALA A 3 -7.96 17.26 13.44
CA ALA A 3 -7.77 18.66 13.83
C ALA A 3 -6.31 19.15 13.70
N LEU A 4 -5.32 18.33 14.10
CA LEU A 4 -3.90 18.67 13.95
C LEU A 4 -3.51 18.76 12.46
N ARG A 5 -3.98 17.82 11.64
CA ARG A 5 -3.77 17.85 10.19
C ARG A 5 -4.39 19.12 9.58
N ASP A 6 -5.61 19.45 9.97
CA ASP A 6 -6.36 20.61 9.46
C ASP A 6 -5.72 21.94 9.90
N GLU A 7 -5.00 21.94 11.03
CA GLU A 7 -4.13 23.04 11.50
C GLU A 7 -2.77 23.10 10.78
N GLY A 8 -2.50 22.21 9.82
CA GLY A 8 -1.28 22.16 9.01
C GLY A 8 -0.14 21.35 9.62
N CYS A 9 -0.40 20.59 10.69
CA CYS A 9 0.58 19.66 11.25
C CYS A 9 0.70 18.40 10.38
N ALA A 10 1.94 17.97 10.09
CA ALA A 10 2.16 16.69 9.44
C ALA A 10 1.87 15.53 10.41
N VAL A 11 0.98 14.62 10.01
CA VAL A 11 0.59 13.44 10.78
C VAL A 11 1.00 12.18 10.02
N LEU A 12 1.72 11.28 10.68
CA LEU A 12 2.04 9.94 10.15
C LEU A 12 1.25 8.90 10.94
N VAL A 13 0.42 8.12 10.24
CA VAL A 13 -0.33 7.00 10.80
C VAL A 13 0.21 5.70 10.19
N VAL A 14 0.38 4.68 11.04
CA VAL A 14 0.78 3.33 10.63
C VAL A 14 -0.20 2.35 11.28
N SER A 15 -0.90 1.58 10.44
CA SER A 15 -1.91 0.61 10.86
C SER A 15 -2.11 -0.44 9.76
N GLU A 16 -2.66 -1.60 10.11
CA GLU A 16 -3.20 -2.59 9.16
C GLU A 16 -4.72 -2.46 8.94
N GLU A 17 -5.42 -1.67 9.76
CA GLU A 17 -6.87 -1.49 9.67
C GLU A 17 -7.21 -0.49 8.55
N LEU A 18 -7.65 -1.01 7.41
CA LEU A 18 -7.80 -0.20 6.20
C LEU A 18 -8.97 0.79 6.31
N ASP A 19 -10.09 0.38 6.90
CA ASP A 19 -11.29 1.22 6.98
C ASP A 19 -10.98 2.54 7.69
N GLU A 20 -10.26 2.49 8.82
CA GLU A 20 -9.80 3.68 9.54
C GLU A 20 -8.85 4.54 8.69
N LEU A 21 -7.88 3.91 8.01
CA LEU A 21 -6.91 4.62 7.20
C LEU A 21 -7.56 5.37 6.03
N PHE A 22 -8.57 4.77 5.39
CA PHE A 22 -9.33 5.42 4.32
C PHE A 22 -10.16 6.62 4.82
N GLU A 23 -10.59 6.61 6.08
CA GLU A 23 -11.33 7.73 6.68
C GLU A 23 -10.43 8.94 7.00
N ILE A 24 -9.18 8.70 7.41
CA ILE A 24 -8.33 9.77 7.99
C ILE A 24 -7.13 10.18 7.15
N CYS A 25 -6.64 9.34 6.24
CA CYS A 25 -5.44 9.62 5.47
C CYS A 25 -5.76 10.33 4.15
N ASP A 26 -4.96 11.33 3.77
CA ASP A 26 -5.07 11.96 2.44
C ASP A 26 -4.29 11.18 1.35
N ARG A 27 -3.28 10.43 1.79
CA ARG A 27 -2.40 9.62 0.95
C ARG A 27 -1.90 8.40 1.70
N MET A 28 -1.59 7.35 0.96
CA MET A 28 -1.14 6.08 1.51
C MET A 28 0.15 5.61 0.82
N VAL A 29 0.95 4.85 1.56
CA VAL A 29 2.06 4.03 1.08
C VAL A 29 1.96 2.67 1.78
N VAL A 30 2.43 1.62 1.12
CA VAL A 30 2.48 0.28 1.69
C VAL A 30 3.94 -0.12 1.87
N ILE A 31 4.23 -0.72 3.02
CA ILE A 31 5.52 -1.35 3.30
C ILE A 31 5.30 -2.85 3.26
N ALA A 32 5.95 -3.53 2.31
CA ALA A 32 5.97 -5.00 2.27
C ALA A 32 7.35 -5.50 1.83
N GLN A 33 7.79 -6.62 2.42
CA GLN A 33 9.06 -7.27 2.06
C GLN A 33 10.28 -6.33 2.08
N GLY A 34 10.31 -5.38 3.03
CA GLY A 34 11.39 -4.39 3.16
C GLY A 34 11.42 -3.31 2.07
N LYS A 35 10.36 -3.19 1.26
CA LYS A 35 10.20 -2.17 0.21
C LYS A 35 9.00 -1.27 0.49
N VAL A 36 9.01 -0.07 -0.09
CA VAL A 36 7.94 0.92 0.03
C VAL A 36 7.32 1.14 -1.36
N SER A 37 6.00 1.09 -1.44
CA SER A 37 5.25 1.37 -2.66
C SER A 37 5.36 2.85 -3.07
N PRO A 38 4.98 3.21 -4.30
CA PRO A 38 4.66 4.59 -4.63
C PRO A 38 3.57 5.15 -3.70
N SER A 39 3.57 6.47 -3.49
CA SER A 39 2.48 7.13 -2.76
C SER A 39 1.26 7.28 -3.66
N VAL A 40 0.10 6.89 -3.15
CA VAL A 40 -1.19 7.04 -3.83
C VAL A 40 -2.11 7.97 -3.02
N PRO A 41 -2.80 8.94 -3.65
CA PRO A 41 -3.87 9.68 -3.00
C PRO A 41 -4.99 8.73 -2.58
N THR A 42 -5.55 8.88 -1.39
CA THR A 42 -6.62 7.99 -0.89
C THR A 42 -7.83 7.97 -1.84
N ALA A 43 -8.14 9.11 -2.48
CA ALA A 43 -9.19 9.22 -3.48
C ALA A 43 -8.97 8.40 -4.78
N GLN A 44 -7.75 7.90 -5.00
CA GLN A 44 -7.38 7.05 -6.14
C GLN A 44 -7.12 5.59 -5.72
N ALA A 45 -7.27 5.28 -4.44
CA ALA A 45 -7.05 3.95 -3.89
C ALA A 45 -8.35 3.20 -3.64
N THR A 46 -8.26 1.87 -3.62
CA THR A 46 -9.33 0.98 -3.14
C THR A 46 -8.76 0.02 -2.12
N ILE A 47 -9.63 -0.55 -1.28
CA ILE A 47 -9.24 -1.55 -0.28
C ILE A 47 -8.55 -2.74 -0.97
N GLU A 48 -9.06 -3.17 -2.11
CA GLU A 48 -8.49 -4.29 -2.89
C GLU A 48 -7.10 -3.96 -3.41
N MET A 49 -6.89 -2.75 -3.93
CA MET A 49 -5.60 -2.30 -4.44
C MET A 49 -4.56 -2.23 -3.30
N ILE A 50 -4.92 -1.65 -2.16
CA ILE A 50 -4.04 -1.58 -1.00
C ILE A 50 -3.77 -2.98 -0.44
N GLY A 51 -4.78 -3.86 -0.38
CA GLY A 51 -4.62 -5.26 0.00
C GLY A 51 -3.69 -6.03 -0.93
N GLU A 52 -3.76 -5.81 -2.25
CA GLU A 52 -2.81 -6.37 -3.22
C GLU A 52 -1.40 -5.84 -2.94
N TRP A 53 -1.24 -4.55 -2.69
CA TRP A 53 0.06 -3.95 -2.36
C TRP A 53 0.63 -4.48 -1.05
N MET A 54 -0.18 -4.82 -0.06
CA MET A 54 0.27 -5.44 1.20
C MET A 54 0.94 -6.81 0.98
N SER A 55 0.64 -7.48 -0.14
CA SER A 55 1.33 -8.71 -0.56
C SER A 55 2.64 -8.48 -1.33
N GLY A 56 3.02 -7.23 -1.57
CA GLY A 56 4.21 -6.86 -2.35
C GLY A 56 3.95 -6.60 -3.84
N LEU A 57 2.68 -6.56 -4.26
CA LEU A 57 2.27 -6.53 -5.67
C LEU A 57 1.84 -5.12 -6.14
N TRP A 58 2.73 -4.14 -6.07
CA TRP A 58 2.48 -2.79 -6.63
C TRP A 58 3.20 -2.53 -7.96
N ASP A 59 4.20 -3.34 -8.31
CA ASP A 59 4.98 -3.23 -9.55
C ASP A 59 4.49 -4.19 -10.65
N LYS A 60 3.35 -4.86 -10.44
CA LYS A 60 2.91 -5.93 -11.32
C LYS A 60 2.62 -5.35 -12.72
N PRO A 61 3.37 -5.76 -13.77
CA PRO A 61 2.89 -5.54 -15.13
C PRO A 61 1.56 -6.26 -15.25
N ALA A 62 0.55 -5.63 -15.86
CA ALA A 62 -0.72 -6.26 -16.20
C ALA A 62 -0.43 -7.69 -16.71
N ALA A 63 -1.00 -8.68 -16.03
CA ALA A 63 -0.52 -10.07 -15.99
C ALA A 63 -0.05 -10.60 -17.36
N GLY A 64 1.24 -10.94 -17.46
CA GLY A 64 1.78 -11.53 -18.68
C GLY A 64 3.29 -11.75 -18.78
N ALA A 65 4.05 -11.95 -17.70
CA ALA A 65 5.36 -12.62 -17.75
C ALA A 65 6.01 -12.72 -16.37
N SER A 66 6.11 -13.94 -15.84
CA SER A 66 7.39 -14.58 -15.50
C SER A 66 7.14 -15.79 -14.60
N ALA A 67 7.37 -16.97 -15.17
CA ALA A 67 7.35 -18.25 -14.48
C ALA A 67 8.48 -18.31 -13.45
N SER A 68 8.16 -18.57 -12.18
CA SER A 68 9.14 -18.99 -11.19
C SER A 68 9.49 -20.45 -11.44
N LYS A 69 10.73 -20.63 -11.89
CA LYS A 69 11.43 -21.89 -12.17
C LYS A 69 11.42 -22.78 -10.92
N GLU A 70 10.81 -23.97 -11.03
CA GLU A 70 10.93 -25.04 -10.03
C GLU A 70 12.42 -25.42 -9.87
N VAL A 71 12.92 -25.37 -8.63
CA VAL A 71 14.26 -25.89 -8.31
C VAL A 71 14.10 -27.36 -7.91
N SER A 72 14.30 -28.26 -8.87
CA SER A 72 14.54 -29.68 -8.60
C SER A 72 15.86 -29.82 -7.82
N HIS A 73 15.78 -30.32 -6.59
CA HIS A 73 16.95 -30.82 -5.87
C HIS A 73 17.04 -32.33 -6.11
N ALA A 74 18.19 -32.73 -6.64
CA ALA A 74 18.66 -34.11 -6.73
C ALA A 74 19.14 -34.61 -5.36
#